data_AF-A0A925Y0S0-F1
#
_entry.id   AF-A0A925Y0S0-F1
#
_cell.length_a   1.000
_cell.length_b   1.000
_cell.length_c   1.000
_cell.angle_alpha   90.00
_cell.angle_beta   90.00
_cell.angle_gamma   90.00
#
_symmetry.space_group_name_H-M   'P 1'
#
loop_
_entity.id
_entity.type
_entity.pdbx_description
1 polymer ?
#
loop_
_entity_poly.entity_id
_entity_poly.type
_entity_poly.pdbx_seq_one_letter_code
_entity_poly.pdbx_strand_id
1 'polypeptide(L)' 'MSSSQNRLAIFRKLPLRAQKAFIEATRESPVLAQDVEYLRDLEQIHAQCLANASAEEIKRYRTF' A
#
# COMPACT_ATOMS: atom_id res chain seq x y z
N MET A 1 -11.17 -7.10 16.18
CA MET A 1 -10.57 -6.40 15.02
C MET A 1 -10.84 -7.23 13.78
N SER A 2 -11.42 -6.65 12.74
CA SER A 2 -11.77 -7.40 11.52
C SER A 2 -10.52 -7.83 10.76
N SER A 3 -10.54 -9.00 10.11
CA SER A 3 -9.40 -9.57 9.38
C SER A 3 -8.79 -8.60 8.34
N SER A 4 -9.59 -7.70 7.76
CA SER A 4 -9.15 -6.66 6.82
C SER A 4 -8.34 -5.56 7.51
N GLN A 5 -8.76 -5.10 8.70
CA GLN A 5 -8.01 -4.09 9.47
C GLN A 5 -6.63 -4.60 9.88
N ASN A 6 -6.52 -5.90 10.23
CA ASN A 6 -5.23 -6.50 10.55
C ASN A 6 -4.29 -6.55 9.32
N ARG A 7 -4.83 -6.88 8.14
CA ARG A 7 -4.07 -6.84 6.88
C ARG A 7 -3.60 -5.43 6.54
N LEU A 8 -4.45 -4.42 6.70
CA LEU A 8 -4.09 -3.01 6.46
C LEU A 8 -3.00 -2.53 7.45
N ALA A 9 -3.06 -2.96 8.71
CA ALA A 9 -2.03 -2.67 9.70
C ALA A 9 -0.67 -3.30 9.36
N ILE A 10 -0.67 -4.53 8.82
CA ILE A 10 0.54 -5.20 8.32
C ILE A 10 1.06 -4.48 7.07
N PHE A 11 0.18 -4.15 6.13
CA PHE A 11 0.51 -3.44 4.90
C PHE A 11 1.22 -2.11 5.18
N ARG A 12 0.74 -1.33 6.16
CA ARG A 12 1.35 -0.05 6.58
C ARG A 12 2.82 -0.18 7.01
N LYS A 13 3.24 -1.35 7.51
CA LYS A 13 4.61 -1.61 7.97
C LYS A 13 5.55 -2.03 6.84
N LEU A 14 5.01 -2.33 5.64
CA LEU A 14 5.82 -2.72 4.51
C LEU A 14 6.64 -1.54 3.97
N PRO A 15 7.83 -1.77 3.40
CA PRO A 15 8.55 -0.74 2.66
C PRO A 15 7.69 -0.13 1.55
N LEU A 16 7.83 1.17 1.28
CA LEU A 16 7.03 1.89 0.27
C LEU A 16 6.99 1.20 -1.10
N ARG A 17 8.10 0.57 -1.51
CA ARG A 17 8.17 -0.21 -2.76
C ARG A 17 7.26 -1.44 -2.72
N ALA A 18 7.31 -2.19 -1.62
CA ALA A 18 6.48 -3.38 -1.45
C ALA A 18 4.99 -2.99 -1.35
N GLN A 19 4.68 -1.85 -0.73
CA GLN A 19 3.32 -1.30 -0.73
C GLN A 19 2.82 -1.01 -2.15
N LYS A 20 3.62 -0.32 -2.98
CA LYS A 20 3.29 -0.02 -4.37
C LYS A 20 3.07 -1.30 -5.18
N ALA A 21 4.01 -2.25 -5.12
CA ALA A 21 3.90 -3.52 -5.84
C ALA A 21 2.66 -4.33 -5.42
N PHE A 22 2.30 -4.28 -4.13
CA PHE A 22 1.09 -4.95 -3.63
C PHE A 22 -0.19 -4.27 -4.12
N ILE A 23 -0.23 -2.93 -4.19
CA ILE A 23 -1.38 -2.21 -4.78
C ILE A 23 -1.52 -2.58 -6.26
N GLU A 24 -0.43 -2.58 -7.01
CA GLU A 24 -0.42 -2.96 -8.43
C GLU A 24 -0.92 -4.41 -8.61
N ALA A 25 -0.38 -5.37 -7.86
CA ALA A 25 -0.84 -6.75 -7.90
C ALA A 25 -2.31 -6.92 -7.49
N THR A 26 -2.81 -6.09 -6.56
CA THR A 26 -4.21 -6.08 -6.15
C THR A 26 -5.11 -5.55 -7.27
N ARG A 27 -4.68 -4.50 -7.99
CA ARG A 27 -5.38 -3.95 -9.16
C ARG A 27 -5.39 -4.92 -10.34
N GLU A 28 -4.33 -5.70 -10.53
CA GLU A 28 -4.23 -6.69 -11.60
C GLU A 28 -4.99 -7.98 -11.29
N SER A 29 -5.33 -8.23 -10.01
CA SER A 29 -6.09 -9.41 -9.61
C SER A 29 -7.57 -9.25 -9.97
N PRO A 30 -8.15 -10.13 -10.82
CA PRO A 30 -9.56 -10.03 -11.22
C PRO A 30 -10.54 -10.23 -10.06
N VAL A 31 -10.09 -10.82 -8.94
CA VAL A 31 -10.90 -11.03 -7.75
C VAL A 31 -10.75 -9.86 -6.78
N LEU A 32 -9.51 -9.46 -6.48
CA LEU A 32 -9.26 -8.41 -5.48
C LEU A 32 -9.54 -7.00 -6.02
N ALA A 33 -9.43 -6.78 -7.33
CA ALA A 33 -9.75 -5.49 -7.95
C ALA A 33 -11.25 -5.13 -7.85
N GLN A 34 -12.13 -6.11 -7.57
CA GLN A 34 -13.55 -5.87 -7.32
C GLN A 34 -13.79 -5.26 -5.93
N ASP A 35 -12.85 -5.41 -5.00
CA ASP A 35 -12.92 -4.82 -3.65
C ASP A 35 -12.38 -3.39 -3.68
N VAL A 36 -13.19 -2.49 -4.24
CA VAL A 36 -12.85 -1.08 -4.46
C VAL A 36 -12.56 -0.36 -3.14
N GLU A 37 -13.25 -0.71 -2.06
CA GLU A 37 -13.01 -0.11 -0.74
C GLU A 37 -11.65 -0.54 -0.18
N TYR A 38 -11.32 -1.83 -0.26
CA TYR A 38 -10.01 -2.32 0.18
C TYR A 38 -8.87 -1.68 -0.63
N LEU A 39 -9.05 -1.53 -1.95
CA LEU A 39 -8.06 -0.92 -2.82
C LEU A 39 -7.86 0.56 -2.51
N ARG A 40 -8.94 1.30 -2.25
CA ARG A 40 -8.90 2.70 -1.80
C ARG A 40 -8.17 2.82 -0.46
N ASP A 41 -8.44 1.92 0.48
CA ASP A 41 -7.77 1.92 1.79
C ASP A 41 -6.26 1.68 1.67
N LEU A 42 -5.84 0.75 0.81
CA LEU A 42 -4.42 0.51 0.52
C LEU A 42 -3.74 1.75 -0.07
N GLU A 43 -4.37 2.40 -1.03
CA GLU A 43 -3.86 3.63 -1.66
C GLU A 43 -3.77 4.78 -0.67
N GLN A 44 -4.78 4.96 0.17
CA GLN A 44 -4.79 5.99 1.20
C GLN A 44 -3.67 5.75 2.22
N ILE A 45 -3.47 4.50 2.66
CA ILE A 45 -2.35 4.17 3.55
C ILE A 45 -1.01 4.42 2.86
N HIS A 46 -0.86 4.04 1.60
CA HIS A 46 0.37 4.27 0.84
C HIS A 46 0.69 5.77 0.71
N ALA A 47 -0.30 6.61 0.41
CA ALA A 47 -0.15 8.06 0.36
C ALA A 47 0.25 8.64 1.73
N GLN A 48 -0.35 8.15 2.82
CA GLN A 48 0.06 8.52 4.18
C GLN A 48 1.49 8.11 4.49
N CYS A 49 1.90 6.89 4.11
CA CYS A 49 3.27 6.42 4.30
C CYS A 49 4.26 7.26 3.49
N LEU A 50 3.93 7.63 2.25
CA LEU A 50 4.75 8.53 1.43
C LEU A 50 4.89 9.92 2.03
N ALA A 51 3.80 10.49 2.56
CA ALA A 51 3.82 11.80 3.19
C ALA A 51 4.65 11.85 4.47
N ASN A 52 4.75 10.72 5.19
CA ASN A 52 5.53 10.61 6.44
C ASN A 52 6.92 9.98 6.24
N ALA A 53 7.27 9.59 5.02
CA ALA A 53 8.54 8.96 4.72
C ALA A 53 9.70 9.96 4.79
N SER A 54 10.85 9.49 5.27
CA SER A 54 12.06 10.28 5.24
C SER A 54 12.52 10.58 3.80
N ALA A 55 13.33 11.63 3.63
CA ALA A 55 13.91 11.97 2.33
C ALA A 55 14.69 10.81 1.71
N GLU A 56 15.34 9.98 2.53
CA GLU A 56 16.07 8.80 2.06
C GLU A 56 15.13 7.67 1.60
N GLU A 57 14.03 7.43 2.32
CA GLU A 57 13.01 6.46 1.91
C GLU A 57 12.31 6.89 0.62
N ILE A 58 11.99 8.18 0.48
CA ILE A 58 11.43 8.75 -0.75
C ILE A 58 12.43 8.61 -1.90
N LYS A 59 13.71 8.92 -1.66
CA LYS A 59 14.77 8.73 -2.66
C LYS A 59 14.84 7.26 -3.09
N ARG A 60 14.92 6.32 -2.15
CA ARG A 60 14.90 4.88 -2.45
C ARG A 60 13.62 4.48 -3.17
N TYR A 61 12.46 5.04 -2.85
CA TYR A 61 11.21 4.76 -3.56
C TYR A 61 11.24 5.25 -5.02
N ARG A 62 11.83 6.42 -5.29
CA ARG A 62 11.85 7.08 -6.61
C ARG A 62 12.97 6.63 -7.55
N THR A 63 14.08 6.09 -7.05
CA THR A 63 15.25 5.73 -7.89
C THR A 63 15.05 4.43 -8.71
N PHE A 64 13.84 4.11 -9.14
CA PHE A 64 13.54 2.99 -10.05
C PHE A 64 12.53 3.45 -11.10
#